data_AF-A0A250VGI7-F1
#
_entry.id   AF-A0A250VGI7-F1
#
_cell.length_a   1.000
_cell.length_b   1.000
_cell.length_c   1.000
_cell.angle_alpha   90.00
_cell.angle_beta   90.00
_cell.angle_gamma   90.00
#
_symmetry.space_group_name_H-M   'P 1'
#
loop_
_entity.id
_entity.type
_entity.pdbx_description
1 polymer ?
#
loop_
_entity_poly.entity_id
_entity_poly.type
_entity_poly.pdbx_seq_one_letter_code
_entity_poly.pdbx_strand_id
1 'polypeptide(L)'
;MRTSRTAGGGYSGTPLAKKIGVKAGQRVRLVHRPEGWEIPGLPEGCAVSGGDGSDGGEGGDGGEGSAGVDVAVVFHRSLGELVAEAPALVGGLDDHAMLWIAWPRKAAGHRSDITENALREIFLPLGVVDVKVAALGEDWSGLKFVRRKELRTT
;
A
#
# COMPACT_ATOMS: atom_id res chain seq x y z
N MET A 1 -8.53 4.86 -31.04
CA MET A 1 -7.06 4.61 -31.10
C MET A 1 -6.63 4.10 -29.74
N ARG A 2 -6.33 2.80 -29.63
CA ARG A 2 -5.86 2.18 -28.39
C ARG A 2 -4.34 2.24 -28.40
N THR A 3 -3.74 3.07 -27.56
CA THR A 3 -2.30 3.07 -27.34
C THR A 3 -2.05 2.46 -25.98
N SER A 4 -2.02 1.13 -25.92
CA SER A 4 -1.41 0.39 -24.82
C SER A 4 0.09 0.60 -24.91
N ARG A 5 0.64 1.44 -24.04
CA ARG A 5 2.09 1.60 -23.88
C ARG A 5 2.57 0.61 -22.83
N THR A 6 3.01 -0.56 -23.29
CA THR A 6 3.81 -1.48 -22.49
C THR A 6 5.14 -0.79 -22.18
N ALA A 7 5.33 -0.33 -20.95
CA ALA A 7 6.62 0.17 -20.49
C ALA A 7 7.41 -1.00 -19.87
N GLY A 8 8.41 -1.47 -20.62
CA GLY A 8 9.47 -2.32 -20.10
C GLY A 8 10.72 -1.49 -19.84
N GLY A 9 11.38 -1.74 -18.70
CA GLY A 9 12.81 -1.47 -18.52
C GLY A 9 13.20 -0.88 -17.16
N GLY A 10 13.70 -1.71 -16.23
CA GLY A 10 14.34 -1.18 -15.02
C GLY A 10 14.70 -2.21 -13.95
N TYR A 11 15.86 -2.84 -14.09
CA TYR A 11 16.44 -3.94 -13.32
C TYR A 11 16.34 -3.83 -11.78
N SER A 12 15.54 -4.70 -11.19
CA SER A 12 15.86 -5.34 -9.91
C SER A 12 15.36 -6.77 -10.05
N GLY A 13 16.26 -7.76 -10.04
CA GLY A 13 15.95 -9.19 -10.29
C GLY A 13 14.98 -9.83 -9.28
N THR A 14 14.40 -9.03 -8.38
CA THR A 14 13.35 -9.43 -7.45
C THR A 14 12.02 -8.82 -7.92
N PRO A 15 11.02 -9.65 -8.28
CA PRO A 15 9.70 -9.18 -8.67
C PRO A 15 9.10 -8.23 -7.62
N LEU A 16 8.31 -7.24 -8.06
CA LEU A 16 7.78 -6.21 -7.16
C LEU A 16 7.03 -6.82 -5.98
N ALA A 17 6.24 -7.87 -6.22
CA ALA A 17 5.51 -8.60 -5.18
C ALA A 17 6.42 -9.03 -4.02
N LYS A 18 7.57 -9.66 -4.32
CA LYS A 18 8.55 -10.07 -3.30
C LYS A 18 9.20 -8.86 -2.62
N LYS A 19 9.42 -7.76 -3.35
CA LYS A 19 9.92 -6.50 -2.78
C LYS A 19 8.92 -5.90 -1.77
N ILE A 20 7.63 -5.90 -2.07
CA ILE A 20 6.61 -5.38 -1.14
C ILE A 20 6.19 -6.37 -0.05
N GLY A 21 6.66 -7.62 -0.15
CA GLY A 21 6.48 -8.66 0.85
C GLY A 21 5.26 -9.53 0.66
N VAL A 22 4.62 -9.48 -0.51
CA VAL A 22 3.49 -10.35 -0.87
C VAL A 22 3.97 -11.80 -0.96
N LYS A 23 3.20 -12.69 -0.34
CA LYS A 23 3.40 -14.15 -0.34
C LYS A 23 2.23 -14.85 -1.04
N ALA A 24 2.44 -16.11 -1.42
CA ALA A 24 1.38 -16.95 -2.00
C ALA A 24 0.16 -17.02 -1.08
N GLY A 25 -1.03 -17.04 -1.69
CA GLY A 25 -2.30 -17.09 -0.97
C GLY A 25 -2.74 -15.79 -0.28
N GLN A 26 -1.95 -14.71 -0.34
CA GLN A 26 -2.30 -13.47 0.36
C GLN A 26 -3.34 -12.62 -0.38
N ARG A 27 -4.13 -11.90 0.42
CA ARG A 27 -5.09 -10.90 -0.04
C ARG A 27 -4.41 -9.55 -0.13
N VAL A 28 -4.40 -8.98 -1.32
CA VAL A 28 -3.77 -7.70 -1.63
C VAL A 28 -4.84 -6.70 -2.02
N ARG A 29 -4.91 -5.59 -1.29
CA ARG A 29 -5.83 -4.50 -1.59
C ARG A 29 -5.08 -3.34 -2.22
N LEU A 30 -5.56 -2.85 -3.36
CA LEU A 30 -5.01 -1.69 -4.05
C LEU A 30 -6.01 -0.53 -3.98
N VAL A 31 -5.63 0.54 -3.29
CA VAL A 31 -6.51 1.69 -3.01
C VAL A 31 -6.04 2.91 -3.79
N HIS A 32 -6.97 3.62 -4.45
CA HIS A 32 -6.66 4.80 -5.30
C HIS A 32 -5.63 4.55 -6.41
N ARG A 33 -5.48 3.27 -6.78
CA ARG A 33 -4.49 2.80 -7.73
C ARG A 33 -4.69 3.48 -9.10
N PRO A 34 -3.59 3.92 -9.77
CA PRO A 34 -3.68 4.39 -11.16
C PRO A 34 -4.21 3.32 -12.11
N GLU A 35 -4.99 3.73 -13.10
CA GLU A 35 -5.47 2.83 -14.14
C GLU A 35 -4.33 2.02 -14.76
N GLY A 36 -4.54 0.71 -14.92
CA GLY A 36 -3.55 -0.20 -15.51
C GLY A 36 -2.31 -0.49 -14.66
N TRP A 37 -2.15 0.10 -13.46
CA TRP A 37 -1.05 -0.29 -12.57
C TRP A 37 -1.31 -1.68 -11.99
N GLU A 38 -0.32 -2.57 -11.97
CA GLU A 38 -0.45 -3.90 -11.40
C GLU A 38 0.81 -4.23 -10.59
N ILE A 39 0.74 -5.28 -9.76
CA ILE A 39 1.92 -5.80 -9.06
C ILE A 39 2.55 -6.88 -9.93
N PRO A 40 3.68 -6.60 -10.63
CA PRO A 40 4.35 -7.64 -11.40
C PRO A 40 4.93 -8.73 -10.49
N GLY A 41 4.73 -9.98 -10.93
CA GLY A 41 5.24 -11.19 -10.29
C GLY A 41 4.54 -11.56 -8.99
N LEU A 42 3.22 -11.34 -8.91
CA LEU A 42 2.40 -11.89 -7.83
C LEU A 42 2.57 -13.42 -7.75
N PRO A 43 2.82 -13.98 -6.55
CA PRO A 43 2.80 -15.41 -6.34
C PRO A 43 1.42 -16.03 -6.62
N GLU A 44 1.38 -17.34 -6.82
CA GLU A 44 0.13 -18.07 -7.03
C GLU A 44 -0.83 -17.94 -5.84
N GLY A 45 -2.12 -17.99 -6.12
CA GLY A 45 -3.18 -17.93 -5.12
C GLY A 45 -3.39 -16.56 -4.48
N CYS A 46 -2.70 -15.50 -4.91
CA CYS A 46 -2.97 -14.16 -4.40
C CYS A 46 -4.33 -13.65 -4.92
N ALA A 47 -5.14 -13.10 -4.02
CA ALA A 47 -6.38 -12.42 -4.38
C ALA A 47 -6.15 -10.91 -4.37
N VAL A 48 -6.31 -10.25 -5.52
CA VAL A 48 -6.15 -8.79 -5.63
C VAL A 48 -7.51 -8.13 -5.71
N SER A 49 -7.80 -7.24 -4.78
CA SER A 49 -9.00 -6.38 -4.80
C SER A 49 -8.61 -4.93 -5.03
N GLY A 50 -9.48 -4.18 -5.72
CA GLY A 50 -9.39 -2.74 -5.88
C GLY A 50 -10.52 -2.05 -5.12
N GLY A 51 -10.31 -0.80 -4.73
CA GLY A 51 -11.39 0.06 -4.22
C GLY A 51 -10.93 1.52 -4.12
N ASP A 52 -11.85 2.46 -4.26
CA ASP A 52 -11.65 3.92 -4.13
C ASP A 52 -11.56 4.39 -2.67
N GLY A 53 -11.13 3.52 -1.74
CA GLY A 53 -11.03 3.85 -0.31
C GLY A 53 -12.36 3.83 0.45
N SER A 54 -13.50 3.70 -0.25
CA SER A 54 -14.85 3.66 0.32
C SER A 54 -15.27 2.30 0.88
N ASP A 55 -14.61 1.21 0.47
CA ASP A 55 -14.79 -0.12 1.05
C ASP A 55 -14.02 -0.24 2.37
N GLY A 56 -14.08 0.79 3.22
CA GLY A 56 -13.60 0.70 4.60
C GLY A 56 -14.35 -0.47 5.21
N GLY A 57 -13.66 -1.61 5.30
CA GLY A 57 -14.24 -2.84 5.81
C GLY A 57 -14.87 -2.48 7.12
N GLU A 58 -16.20 -2.55 7.17
CA GLU A 58 -16.94 -2.31 8.38
C GLU A 58 -16.24 -3.11 9.46
N GLY A 59 -15.80 -2.41 10.51
CA GLY A 59 -15.25 -3.03 11.71
C GLY A 59 -16.32 -3.92 12.30
N GLY A 60 -16.42 -5.14 11.78
CA GLY A 60 -17.29 -6.18 12.23
C GLY A 60 -16.72 -6.73 13.52
N ASP A 61 -17.46 -6.50 14.59
CA ASP A 61 -17.30 -7.11 15.91
C ASP A 61 -16.90 -8.59 15.79
N GLY A 62 -15.67 -8.91 16.20
CA GLY A 62 -15.24 -10.23 16.71
C GLY A 62 -15.81 -11.52 16.09
N GLY A 63 -15.98 -11.61 14.77
CA GLY A 63 -16.51 -12.81 14.11
C GLY A 63 -15.53 -13.42 13.11
N GLU A 64 -15.25 -14.71 13.23
CA GLU A 64 -14.50 -15.52 12.26
C GLU A 64 -15.06 -15.30 10.84
N GLY A 65 -14.38 -14.50 10.01
CA GLY A 65 -14.71 -14.41 8.58
C GLY A 65 -14.69 -13.06 7.89
N SER A 66 -14.34 -11.95 8.55
CA SER A 66 -13.96 -10.74 7.77
C SER A 66 -12.74 -11.11 6.93
N ALA A 67 -12.85 -10.99 5.60
CA ALA A 67 -11.77 -11.37 4.72
C ALA A 67 -10.63 -10.33 4.80
N GLY A 68 -9.83 -10.41 5.88
CA GLY A 68 -8.75 -9.49 6.22
C GLY A 68 -7.78 -9.19 5.06
N VAL A 69 -7.14 -8.04 5.09
CA VAL A 69 -6.18 -7.64 4.06
C VAL A 69 -4.78 -7.94 4.56
N ASP A 70 -4.00 -8.75 3.85
CA ASP A 70 -2.63 -9.04 4.26
C ASP A 70 -1.66 -7.94 3.80
N VAL A 71 -1.93 -7.34 2.64
CA VAL A 71 -1.14 -6.25 2.06
C VAL A 71 -2.06 -5.19 1.46
N ALA A 72 -2.02 -3.97 2.00
CA ALA A 72 -2.66 -2.81 1.40
C ALA A 72 -1.60 -1.95 0.70
N VAL A 73 -1.84 -1.56 -0.56
CA VAL A 73 -1.05 -0.54 -1.27
C VAL A 73 -1.98 0.61 -1.62
N VAL A 74 -1.75 1.76 -0.98
CA VAL A 74 -2.59 2.95 -1.07
C VAL A 74 -1.83 4.04 -1.79
N PHE A 75 -2.41 4.54 -2.88
CA PHE A 75 -1.78 5.57 -3.72
C PHE A 75 -2.35 6.93 -3.39
N HIS A 76 -1.49 7.90 -3.07
CA HIS A 76 -1.91 9.28 -2.84
C HIS A 76 -1.02 10.24 -3.60
N ARG A 77 -1.62 11.31 -4.11
CA ARG A 77 -0.90 12.40 -4.79
C ARG A 77 -0.90 13.70 -4.00
N SER A 78 -1.74 13.80 -2.97
CA SER A 78 -1.94 14.96 -2.13
C SER A 78 -1.70 14.57 -0.68
N LEU A 79 -0.87 15.33 0.02
CA LEU A 79 -0.66 15.12 1.45
C LEU A 79 -1.94 15.39 2.25
N GLY A 80 -2.73 16.40 1.84
CA GLY A 80 -3.95 16.78 2.54
C GLY A 80 -5.03 15.69 2.52
N GLU A 81 -5.22 15.04 1.38
CA GLU A 81 -6.16 13.91 1.24
C GLU A 81 -5.68 12.71 2.08
N LEU A 82 -4.37 12.43 2.03
CA LEU A 82 -3.77 11.36 2.82
C LEU A 82 -3.92 11.58 4.32
N VAL A 83 -3.75 12.82 4.80
CA VAL A 83 -3.94 13.17 6.22
C VAL A 83 -5.37 12.85 6.67
N ALA A 84 -6.37 13.15 5.84
CA ALA A 84 -7.77 12.88 6.16
C ALA A 84 -8.09 11.38 6.20
N GLU A 85 -7.46 10.57 5.32
CA GLU A 85 -7.72 9.13 5.22
C GLU A 85 -6.88 8.29 6.19
N ALA A 86 -5.71 8.78 6.63
CA ALA A 86 -4.75 8.01 7.41
C ALA A 86 -5.33 7.34 8.67
N PRO A 87 -6.21 7.99 9.48
CA PRO A 87 -6.83 7.33 10.63
C PRO A 87 -7.67 6.11 10.24
N ALA A 88 -8.44 6.19 9.15
CA ALA A 88 -9.27 5.08 8.68
C ALA A 88 -8.41 3.94 8.10
N LEU A 89 -7.36 4.29 7.34
CA LEU A 89 -6.40 3.31 6.81
C LEU A 89 -5.72 2.51 7.92
N VAL A 90 -5.31 3.19 9.00
CA VAL A 90 -4.67 2.53 10.14
C VAL A 90 -5.71 1.84 11.04
N GLY A 91 -6.93 2.36 11.17
CA GLY A 91 -7.99 1.74 11.95
C GLY A 91 -8.45 0.39 11.38
N GLY A 92 -8.55 0.29 10.04
CA GLY A 92 -9.00 -0.94 9.35
C GLY A 92 -7.88 -1.94 9.01
N LEU A 93 -6.67 -1.74 9.52
CA LEU A 93 -5.51 -2.58 9.19
C LEU A 93 -5.29 -3.66 10.26
N ASP A 94 -5.46 -4.93 9.89
CA ASP A 94 -5.18 -6.09 10.74
C ASP A 94 -3.76 -6.07 11.34
N ASP A 95 -3.57 -6.77 12.46
CA ASP A 95 -2.31 -6.77 13.21
C ASP A 95 -1.11 -7.32 12.45
N HIS A 96 -1.34 -8.29 11.56
CA HIS A 96 -0.31 -8.90 10.72
C HIS A 96 -0.14 -8.19 9.38
N ALA A 97 -1.02 -7.26 9.04
CA ALA A 97 -1.08 -6.67 7.72
C ALA A 97 0.03 -5.66 7.46
N MET A 98 0.35 -5.50 6.18
CA MET A 98 1.35 -4.55 5.69
C MET A 98 0.65 -3.41 4.96
N LEU A 99 0.84 -2.18 5.42
CA LEU A 99 0.35 -0.98 4.76
C LEU A 99 1.49 -0.32 3.97
N TRP A 100 1.31 -0.15 2.68
CA TRP A 100 2.21 0.59 1.81
C TRP A 100 1.54 1.89 1.39
N ILE A 101 2.14 3.03 1.73
CA ILE A 101 1.71 4.33 1.20
C ILE A 101 2.60 4.67 0.02
N ALA A 102 1.99 4.84 -1.15
CA ALA A 102 2.64 5.10 -2.42
C ALA A 102 2.40 6.56 -2.87
N TRP A 103 3.45 7.26 -3.27
CA TRP A 103 3.36 8.64 -3.78
C TRP A 103 4.24 8.85 -5.01
N PRO A 104 3.93 9.84 -5.89
CA PRO A 104 4.71 10.11 -7.08
C PRO A 104 6.15 10.46 -6.71
N ARG A 105 7.12 9.73 -7.27
CA ARG A 105 8.52 9.88 -6.88
C ARG A 105 9.19 11.03 -7.64
N LYS A 106 9.90 11.90 -6.91
CA LYS A 106 10.72 12.98 -7.50
C LYS A 106 11.81 12.44 -8.44
N ALA A 107 12.37 11.28 -8.13
CA ALA A 107 13.39 10.61 -8.94
C ALA A 107 12.87 10.08 -10.30
N ALA A 108 11.58 10.20 -10.61
CA ALA A 108 11.00 9.96 -11.93
C ALA A 108 10.48 11.25 -12.58
N GLY A 109 10.87 12.42 -12.06
CA GLY A 109 10.46 13.72 -12.58
C GLY A 109 9.12 14.24 -12.05
N HIS A 110 8.45 13.51 -11.16
CA HIS A 110 7.17 13.93 -10.60
C HIS A 110 7.32 15.02 -9.53
N ARG A 111 6.32 15.90 -9.43
CA ARG A 111 6.15 16.78 -8.26
C ARG A 111 5.19 16.11 -7.28
N SER A 112 5.60 16.08 -6.02
CA SER A 112 4.82 15.55 -4.90
C SER A 112 5.11 16.38 -3.66
N ASP A 113 4.05 16.73 -2.93
CA ASP A 113 4.09 17.35 -1.60
C ASP A 113 4.28 16.29 -0.49
N ILE A 114 3.96 15.02 -0.78
CA ILE A 114 4.23 13.88 0.10
C ILE A 114 5.75 13.58 0.15
N THR A 115 6.28 13.39 1.36
CA THR A 115 7.66 13.01 1.64
C THR A 115 7.70 11.90 2.71
N GLU A 116 8.79 11.13 2.80
CA GLU A 116 8.95 10.12 3.86
C GLU A 116 8.78 10.71 5.27
N ASN A 117 9.32 11.91 5.52
CA ASN A 117 9.20 12.55 6.83
C ASN A 117 7.74 12.92 7.14
N ALA A 118 7.03 13.51 6.18
CA ALA A 118 5.61 13.82 6.35
C ALA A 118 4.78 12.55 6.61
N LEU A 119 5.10 11.44 5.94
CA LEU A 119 4.46 10.15 6.22
C LEU A 119 4.73 9.66 7.65
N ARG A 120 5.97 9.78 8.15
CA ARG A 120 6.28 9.41 9.54
C ARG A 120 5.52 10.27 10.54
N GLU A 121 5.44 11.58 10.30
CA GLU A 121 4.70 12.51 11.15
C GLU A 121 3.21 12.17 11.25
N ILE A 122 2.61 11.71 10.14
CA ILE A 122 1.19 11.33 10.09
C ILE A 122 0.96 9.95 10.70
N PHE A 123 1.75 8.94 10.31
CA PHE A 123 1.42 7.54 10.58
C PHE A 123 1.97 7.02 11.90
N LEU A 124 3.13 7.47 12.36
CA LEU A 124 3.71 6.95 13.61
C LEU A 124 2.84 7.21 14.86
N PRO A 125 2.15 8.36 14.99
CA PRO A 125 1.22 8.59 16.09
C PRO A 125 -0.03 7.69 16.05
N LEU A 126 -0.37 7.14 14.89
CA LEU A 126 -1.53 6.25 14.71
C LEU A 126 -1.26 4.80 15.15
N GLY A 127 -0.09 4.52 15.73
CA GLY A 127 0.23 3.20 16.28
C GLY A 127 0.88 2.22 15.29
N VAL A 128 1.35 2.72 14.14
CA VAL A 128 2.20 1.95 13.22
C VAL A 128 3.67 2.38 13.32
N VAL A 129 4.56 1.59 12.74
CA VAL A 129 6.00 1.88 12.58
C VAL A 129 6.41 1.70 11.14
N ASP A 130 7.29 2.57 10.64
CA ASP A 130 7.88 2.39 9.32
C ASP A 130 8.92 1.26 9.31
N VAL A 131 9.02 0.57 8.18
CA VAL A 131 9.89 -0.60 8.03
C VAL A 131 10.91 -0.40 6.93
N LYS A 132 10.45 0.01 5.75
CA LYS A 132 11.33 0.25 4.60
C LYS A 132 10.66 1.10 3.53
N VAL A 133 11.50 1.82 2.78
CA VAL A 133 11.13 2.50 1.55
C VAL A 133 11.52 1.65 0.33
N ALA A 134 10.71 1.69 -0.73
CA ALA A 134 10.99 1.01 -1.99
C ALA A 134 10.35 1.72 -3.18
N ALA A 135 10.97 1.63 -4.35
CA ALA A 135 10.31 2.01 -5.60
C ALA A 135 9.26 0.97 -6.01
N LEU A 136 8.05 1.46 -6.30
CA LEU A 136 6.89 0.70 -6.75
C LEU A 136 6.69 0.94 -8.25
N GLY A 137 7.46 0.21 -9.07
CA GLY A 137 7.55 0.47 -10.50
C GLY A 137 8.37 1.73 -10.81
N GLU A 138 8.03 2.39 -11.90
CA GLU A 138 8.79 3.54 -12.42
C GLU A 138 8.41 4.84 -11.71
N ASP A 139 7.11 5.06 -11.49
CA ASP A 139 6.56 6.37 -11.12
C ASP A 139 6.38 6.60 -9.61
N TRP A 140 6.45 5.55 -8.80
CA TRP A 140 6.02 5.61 -7.40
C TRP A 140 7.13 5.22 -6.43
N SER A 141 7.22 5.98 -5.34
CA SER A 141 7.90 5.58 -4.11
C SER A 141 6.85 4.99 -3.17
N GLY A 142 7.24 4.03 -2.33
CA GLY A 142 6.38 3.43 -1.32
C GLY A 142 7.10 3.34 0.02
N LEU A 143 6.41 3.65 1.11
CA LEU A 143 6.87 3.45 2.48
C LEU A 143 5.98 2.42 3.16
N LYS A 144 6.61 1.37 3.69
CA LYS A 144 5.92 0.29 4.39
C LYS A 144 5.75 0.64 5.87
N PHE A 145 4.53 0.44 6.36
CA PHE A 145 4.15 0.48 7.75
C PHE A 145 3.57 -0.87 8.20
N VAL A 146 3.73 -1.16 9.49
CA VAL A 146 3.09 -2.29 10.19
C VAL A 146 2.64 -1.84 11.58
N ARG A 147 1.63 -2.51 12.16
CA ARG A 147 1.22 -2.23 13.55
C ARG A 147 2.40 -2.35 14.50
N ARG A 148 2.54 -1.46 15.48
CA ARG A 148 3.48 -1.63 16.58
C ARG A 148 3.19 -2.94 17.31
N LYS A 149 4.24 -3.68 17.67
CA LYS A 149 4.09 -4.99 18.33
C LYS A 149 3.26 -4.91 19.61
N GLU A 150 3.43 -3.85 20.40
CA GLU A 150 2.70 -3.62 21.65
C GLU A 150 1.20 -3.33 21.47
N LEU A 151 0.78 -3.01 20.24
CA LEU A 151 -0.62 -2.69 19.89
C LEU A 151 -1.30 -3.83 19.11
N ARG A 152 -0.68 -5.01 19.03
CA ARG A 152 -1.25 -6.18 18.37
C ARG A 152 -1.98 -7.06 19.37
N THR A 153 -3.18 -7.49 19.00
CA THR A 153 -3.99 -8.46 19.72
C THR A 153 -3.54 -9.84 19.24
N THR A 154 -2.67 -10.49 20.03
CA THR A 154 -2.14 -11.84 19.71
C THR A 154 -3.22 -12.90 19.82
#